data_AF-A0A239Z193-F1
#
_entry.id   AF-A0A239Z193-F1
#
_cell.length_a   1.000
_cell.length_b   1.000
_cell.length_c   1.000
_cell.angle_alpha   90.00
_cell.angle_beta   90.00
_cell.angle_gamma   90.00
#
_symmetry.space_group_name_H-M   'P 1'
#
loop_
_entity.id
_entity.type
_entity.pdbx_description
1 polymer ?
#
loop_
_entity_poly.entity_id
_entity_poly.type
_entity_poly.pdbx_seq_one_letter_code
_entity_poly.pdbx_strand_id
1 'polypeptide(L)'
;MEIMNMKLKMMATLWDNTYRVAIDDGQGKYIGTVRVVVNVPLPPEALPDNAPQVEPQLLVLVEDFDFGADKIISFEATLSDLLREKFRYEIPHIFFYYPSPQDVLNQTISQ
;
A
#
# COMPACT_ATOMS: atom_id res chain seq x y z
N MET A 1 -9.23 4.84 18.36
CA MET A 1 -9.29 4.67 16.89
C MET A 1 -9.90 3.31 16.63
N GLU A 2 -10.92 3.21 15.80
CA GLU A 2 -11.59 1.94 15.54
C GLU A 2 -10.70 1.07 14.62
N ILE A 3 -10.38 -0.14 15.04
CA ILE A 3 -9.59 -1.09 14.25
C ILE A 3 -10.53 -1.70 13.20
N MET A 4 -10.17 -1.61 11.93
CA MET A 4 -10.94 -2.29 10.87
C MET A 4 -10.59 -3.77 10.87
N ASN A 5 -11.56 -4.67 10.75
CA ASN A 5 -11.23 -6.06 10.50
C ASN A 5 -10.75 -6.20 9.05
N MET A 6 -9.49 -6.58 8.84
CA MET A 6 -8.92 -6.69 7.50
C MET A 6 -8.05 -7.94 7.37
N LYS A 7 -8.19 -8.61 6.24
CA LYS A 7 -7.37 -9.74 5.82
C LYS A 7 -6.73 -9.44 4.48
N LEU A 8 -5.41 -9.58 4.44
CA LEU A 8 -4.61 -9.30 3.24
C LEU A 8 -4.37 -10.56 2.41
N LYS A 9 -4.65 -10.47 1.11
CA LYS A 9 -4.23 -11.44 0.09
C LYS A 9 -3.21 -10.76 -0.83
N MET A 10 -1.93 -10.99 -0.55
CA MET A 10 -0.82 -10.38 -1.28
C MET A 10 -0.32 -11.31 -2.39
N MET A 11 -0.13 -10.78 -3.59
CA MET A 11 0.43 -11.48 -4.74
C MET A 11 1.52 -10.65 -5.41
N ALA A 12 2.61 -11.31 -5.81
CA ALA A 12 3.69 -10.67 -6.56
C ALA A 12 3.20 -10.26 -7.97
N THR A 13 3.76 -9.18 -8.49
CA THR A 13 3.51 -8.72 -9.87
C THR A 13 4.69 -9.06 -10.77
N LEU A 14 4.60 -8.71 -12.06
CA LEU A 14 5.74 -8.80 -12.99
C LEU A 14 6.79 -7.70 -12.76
N TRP A 15 6.48 -6.68 -11.96
CA TRP A 15 7.43 -5.64 -11.60
C TRP A 15 8.19 -6.03 -10.34
N ASP A 16 9.46 -5.67 -10.32
CA ASP A 16 10.32 -5.96 -9.18
C ASP A 16 9.81 -5.26 -7.92
N ASN A 17 9.93 -5.96 -6.79
CA ASN A 17 9.54 -5.50 -5.46
C ASN A 17 8.11 -4.93 -5.37
N THR A 18 7.22 -5.33 -6.27
CA THR A 18 5.87 -4.79 -6.36
C THR A 18 4.84 -5.89 -6.21
N TYR A 19 3.90 -5.66 -5.29
CA TYR A 19 2.85 -6.59 -4.93
C TYR A 19 1.47 -5.95 -5.09
N ARG A 20 0.50 -6.73 -5.53
CA ARG A 20 -0.92 -6.36 -5.48
C ARG A 20 -1.54 -7.03 -4.26
N VAL A 21 -2.27 -6.27 -3.45
CA VAL A 21 -2.89 -6.74 -2.21
C VAL A 21 -4.39 -6.52 -2.29
N ALA A 22 -5.15 -7.60 -2.33
CA ALA A 22 -6.61 -7.55 -2.15
C ALA A 22 -6.93 -7.61 -0.65
N ILE A 23 -7.89 -6.80 -0.22
CA ILE A 23 -8.26 -6.62 1.18
C ILE A 23 -9.74 -7.00 1.35
N ASP A 24 -10.02 -7.93 2.26
CA ASP A 24 -11.38 -8.31 2.67
C ASP A 24 -11.56 -8.21 4.19
N ASP A 25 -12.79 -8.19 4.67
CA ASP A 25 -13.13 -8.06 6.09
C ASP A 25 -12.94 -9.34 6.92
N GLY A 26 -12.28 -10.37 6.37
CA GLY A 26 -12.14 -11.68 6.98
C GLY A 26 -13.40 -12.58 6.89
N GLN A 27 -14.56 -12.02 6.57
CA GLN A 27 -15.80 -12.74 6.27
C GLN A 27 -16.06 -12.83 4.76
N GLY A 28 -15.19 -12.23 3.95
CA GLY A 28 -15.23 -12.28 2.49
C GLY A 28 -15.85 -11.03 1.85
N LYS A 29 -16.26 -10.02 2.63
CA LYS A 29 -16.65 -8.73 2.06
C LYS A 29 -15.40 -7.99 1.60
N TYR A 30 -15.41 -7.60 0.34
CA TYR A 30 -14.35 -6.79 -0.25
C TYR A 30 -14.27 -5.41 0.42
N ILE A 31 -13.04 -4.93 0.66
CA ILE A 31 -12.75 -3.61 1.23
C ILE A 31 -12.01 -2.73 0.23
N GLY A 32 -11.07 -3.28 -0.53
CA GLY A 32 -10.25 -2.51 -1.46
C GLY A 32 -9.08 -3.28 -2.03
N THR A 33 -8.37 -2.64 -2.96
CA THR A 33 -7.11 -3.11 -3.52
C THR A 33 -6.05 -2.05 -3.37
N VAL A 34 -4.86 -2.47 -2.94
CA VAL A 34 -3.68 -1.62 -2.93
C VAL A 34 -2.53 -2.27 -3.68
N ARG A 35 -1.64 -1.44 -4.20
CA ARG A 35 -0.33 -1.86 -4.69
C ARG A 35 0.72 -1.46 -3.67
N VAL A 36 1.55 -2.40 -3.27
CA VAL A 36 2.66 -2.18 -2.35
C VAL A 36 3.96 -2.27 -3.13
N VAL A 37 4.69 -1.17 -3.19
CA VAL A 37 6.05 -1.12 -3.73
C VAL A 37 7.02 -1.10 -2.55
N VAL A 38 7.86 -2.13 -2.49
CA VAL A 38 8.89 -2.27 -1.48
C VAL A 38 10.14 -1.56 -1.98
N ASN A 39 10.50 -0.45 -1.35
CA ASN A 39 11.64 0.35 -1.76
C ASN A 39 12.75 0.18 -0.72
N VAL A 40 13.78 -0.58 -1.08
CA VAL A 40 14.95 -0.86 -0.24
C VAL A 40 16.18 -0.17 -0.81
N PRO A 41 17.07 0.38 0.03
CA PRO A 41 18.32 0.97 -0.43
C PRO A 41 19.14 -0.05 -1.23
N LEU A 42 19.76 0.41 -2.31
CA LEU A 42 20.72 -0.39 -3.05
C LEU A 42 21.98 -0.65 -2.20
N PRO A 43 22.69 -1.76 -2.45
CA PRO A 43 23.91 -2.03 -1.73
C PRO A 43 25.01 -1.02 -2.13
N PRO A 44 25.97 -0.70 -1.24
CA PRO A 44 26.96 0.36 -1.48
C PRO A 44 27.76 0.22 -2.77
N GLU A 45 28.06 -1.01 -3.19
CA GLU A 45 28.78 -1.31 -4.44
C GLU A 45 28.02 -0.94 -5.72
N ALA A 46 26.70 -0.77 -5.63
CA ALA A 46 25.85 -0.35 -6.74
C ALA A 46 25.60 1.18 -6.74
N LEU A 47 26.16 1.91 -5.77
CA LEU A 47 25.93 3.33 -5.58
C LEU A 47 27.14 4.16 -6.05
N PRO A 48 26.91 5.37 -6.60
CA PRO A 48 27.99 6.32 -6.85
C PRO A 48 28.58 6.86 -5.54
N ASP A 49 29.81 7.38 -5.61
CA ASP A 49 30.43 8.09 -4.49
C ASP A 49 29.54 9.24 -4.02
N ASN A 50 29.31 9.31 -2.70
CA ASN A 50 28.44 10.29 -2.02
C ASN A 50 26.94 10.18 -2.33
N ALA A 51 26.45 9.00 -2.74
CA ALA A 51 25.01 8.76 -2.82
C ALA A 51 24.31 9.12 -1.49
N PRO A 52 23.16 9.84 -1.52
CA PRO A 52 22.40 10.14 -0.32
C PRO A 52 21.96 8.87 0.40
N GLN A 53 22.07 8.88 1.74
CA GLN A 53 21.53 7.80 2.56
C GLN A 53 20.00 7.91 2.59
N VAL A 54 19.34 6.78 2.38
CA VAL A 54 17.88 6.65 2.44
C VAL A 54 17.51 5.43 3.28
N GLU A 55 16.35 5.50 3.93
CA GLU A 55 15.81 4.40 4.72
C GLU A 55 14.84 3.56 3.87
N PRO A 56 14.70 2.26 4.16
CA PRO A 56 13.70 1.43 3.48
C PRO A 56 12.29 1.94 3.77
N GLN A 57 11.42 1.86 2.77
CA GLN A 57 10.04 2.36 2.84
C GLN A 57 9.08 1.52 2.01
N LEU A 58 7.82 1.45 2.44
CA LEU A 58 6.72 0.93 1.64
C LEU A 58 5.95 2.09 1.02
N LEU A 59 5.74 2.04 -0.29
CA LEU A 59 4.81 2.92 -0.99
C LEU A 59 3.53 2.13 -1.25
N VAL A 60 2.44 2.58 -0.66
CA VAL A 60 1.11 1.96 -0.79
C VAL A 60 0.28 2.84 -1.70
N LEU A 61 0.08 2.39 -2.94
CA LEU A 61 -0.83 3.02 -3.89
C LEU A 61 -2.21 2.42 -3.67
N VAL A 62 -3.14 3.19 -3.15
CA VAL A 62 -4.53 2.79 -2.99
C VAL A 62 -5.17 2.84 -4.36
N GLU A 63 -5.53 1.69 -4.93
CA GLU A 63 -6.12 1.63 -6.27
C GLU A 63 -7.63 1.87 -6.21
N ASP A 64 -8.31 1.24 -5.26
CA ASP A 64 -9.75 1.35 -5.03
C ASP A 64 -10.14 0.93 -3.60
N PHE A 65 -11.36 1.31 -3.18
CA PHE A 65 -11.93 0.93 -1.90
C PHE A 65 -13.47 1.04 -1.88
N ASP A 66 -14.11 0.28 -0.99
CA ASP A 66 -15.56 0.27 -0.72
C ASP A 66 -15.87 0.73 0.72
N PHE A 67 -15.49 1.97 1.03
CA PHE A 67 -15.81 2.63 2.30
C PHE A 67 -15.88 4.14 2.17
N GLY A 68 -16.55 4.80 3.13
CA GLY A 68 -16.65 6.26 3.20
C GLY A 68 -15.34 6.92 3.63
N ALA A 69 -15.10 8.15 3.18
CA ALA A 69 -13.86 8.89 3.47
C ALA A 69 -13.57 9.07 4.98
N ASP A 70 -14.60 8.99 5.82
CA ASP A 70 -14.50 8.99 7.28
C ASP A 70 -13.68 7.81 7.84
N LYS A 71 -13.51 6.73 7.05
CA LYS A 71 -12.79 5.51 7.47
C LYS A 71 -11.34 5.44 7.00
N ILE A 72 -10.86 6.42 6.23
CA ILE A 72 -9.49 6.42 5.66
C ILE A 72 -8.43 6.25 6.75
N ILE A 73 -8.53 7.00 7.86
CA ILE A 73 -7.52 6.94 8.93
C ILE A 73 -7.49 5.55 9.58
N SER A 74 -8.65 4.96 9.84
CA SER A 74 -8.75 3.61 10.42
C SER A 74 -8.22 2.54 9.45
N PHE A 75 -8.47 2.71 8.15
CA PHE A 75 -7.98 1.85 7.08
C PHE A 75 -6.45 1.91 7.02
N GLU A 76 -5.85 3.10 6.92
CA GLU A 76 -4.40 3.29 6.83
C GLU A 76 -3.67 2.77 8.07
N ALA A 77 -4.19 3.06 9.27
CA ALA A 77 -3.59 2.60 10.52
C ALA A 77 -3.55 1.06 10.59
N THR A 78 -4.70 0.43 10.34
CA THR A 78 -4.80 -1.03 10.40
C THR A 78 -3.99 -1.70 9.28
N LEU A 79 -4.02 -1.17 8.06
CA LEU A 79 -3.25 -1.70 6.93
C LEU A 79 -1.76 -1.56 7.16
N SER A 80 -1.31 -0.46 7.76
CA SER A 80 0.09 -0.26 8.14
C SER A 80 0.59 -1.34 9.08
N ASP A 81 -0.19 -1.68 10.11
CA ASP A 81 0.19 -2.71 11.08
C ASP A 81 0.25 -4.10 10.45
N LEU A 82 -0.74 -4.44 9.61
CA LEU A 82 -0.75 -5.71 8.89
C LEU A 82 0.42 -5.83 7.89
N LEU A 83 0.76 -4.74 7.18
CA LEU A 83 1.91 -4.73 6.27
C LEU A 83 3.23 -4.85 7.04
N ARG A 84 3.40 -4.14 8.15
CA ARG A 84 4.59 -4.28 9.01
C ARG A 84 4.76 -5.72 9.47
N GLU A 85 3.69 -6.39 9.88
CA GLU A 85 3.75 -7.80 10.24
C GLU A 85 4.22 -8.68 9.05
N LYS A 86 3.68 -8.44 7.84
CA LYS A 86 4.10 -9.17 6.63
C LYS A 86 5.58 -8.98 6.29
N PHE A 87 6.10 -7.78 6.51
CA PHE A 87 7.51 -7.43 6.30
C PHE A 87 8.35 -7.55 7.59
N ARG A 88 7.87 -8.29 8.59
CA ARG A 88 8.59 -8.59 9.84
C ARG A 88 9.15 -7.36 10.56
N TYR A 89 8.48 -6.22 10.41
CA TYR A 89 8.87 -4.93 11.00
C TYR A 89 10.23 -4.39 10.54
N GLU A 90 10.79 -4.91 9.44
CA GLU A 90 12.08 -4.46 8.89
C GLU A 90 11.97 -3.11 8.16
N ILE A 91 10.75 -2.71 7.76
CA ILE A 91 10.49 -1.50 6.99
C ILE A 91 9.57 -0.57 7.80
N PRO A 92 10.10 0.48 8.44
CA PRO A 92 9.34 1.30 9.39
C PRO A 92 8.43 2.35 8.72
N HIS A 93 8.83 2.87 7.56
CA HIS A 93 8.15 3.97 6.87
C HIS A 93 7.15 3.45 5.84
N ILE A 94 5.91 3.94 5.92
CA ILE A 94 4.83 3.62 4.99
C ILE A 94 4.20 4.93 4.50
N PHE A 95 4.10 5.08 3.19
CA PHE A 95 3.45 6.22 2.55
C PHE A 95 2.22 5.75 1.78
N PHE A 96 1.10 6.45 1.95
CA PHE A 96 -0.13 6.19 1.21
C PHE A 96 -0.30 7.21 0.10
N TYR A 97 -0.58 6.72 -1.11
CA TYR A 97 -0.91 7.54 -2.27
C TYR A 97 -2.25 7.10 -2.81
N TYR A 98 -3.10 8.08 -3.09
CA TYR A 98 -4.40 7.86 -3.71
C TYR A 98 -4.35 8.30 -5.17
N PRO A 99 -5.22 7.74 -6.04
CA PRO A 99 -5.26 8.17 -7.43
C PRO A 99 -5.60 9.66 -7.49
N SER A 100 -5.09 10.35 -8.52
CA SER A 100 -5.40 11.76 -8.70
C SER A 100 -6.92 11.93 -8.77
N PRO A 101 -7.52 12.91 -8.05
CA PRO A 101 -8.95 13.17 -8.16
C PRO A 101 -9.40 13.37 -9.61
N GLN A 102 -8.56 13.94 -10.47
CA GLN A 102 -8.84 14.09 -11.90
C GLN A 102 -9.03 12.74 -12.62
N ASP A 103 -8.28 11.70 -12.22
CA ASP A 103 -8.31 10.38 -12.83
C ASP A 103 -9.52 9.55 -12.36
N VAL A 104 -10.08 9.88 -11.19
CA VAL A 104 -11.26 9.21 -10.61
C VAL A 104 -12.56 9.93 -11.00
N LEU A 105 -12.57 11.26 -11.02
CA LEU A 105 -13.77 12.07 -11.26
C LEU A 105 -14.17 12.15 -12.74
N ASN A 106 -13.23 11.98 -13.67
CA ASN A 106 -13.50 12.06 -15.11
C ASN A 106 -13.79 10.70 -15.76
N GLN A 107 -13.92 9.63 -14.98
CA GLN A 107 -14.40 8.34 -15.50
C GLN A 107 -15.89 8.49 -15.82
N THR A 108 -16.18 9.01 -17.01
CA THR A 108 -17.52 8.99 -17.57
C THR A 108 -17.90 7.52 -17.70
N ILE A 109 -18.82 7.07 -16.86
CA ILE A 109 -19.39 5.73 -16.93
C ILE A 109 -20.01 5.63 -18.33
N SER A 110 -19.27 5.03 -19.26
CA SER A 110 -19.86 4.59 -20.53
C SER A 110 -20.70 3.38 -20.16
N GLN A 111 -22.00 3.62 -19.99
CA GLN A 111 -23.03 2.59 -19.88
C GLN A 111 -23.15 1.82 -21.18
#